data_AF-A0A0N4WJE1-F1
#
_entry.id   AF-A0A0N4WJE1-F1
#
_cell.length_a   1.000
_cell.length_b   1.000
_cell.length_c   1.000
_cell.angle_alpha   90.00
_cell.angle_beta   90.00
_cell.angle_gamma   90.00
#
_symmetry.space_group_name_H-M   'P 1'
#
loop_
_entity.id
_entity.type
_entity.pdbx_description
1 polymer ?
#
loop_
_entity_poly.entity_id
_entity_poly.type
_entity_poly.pdbx_seq_one_letter_code
_entity_poly.pdbx_strand_id
1 'polypeptide(L)'
;MLLLYSTWSDNYIQDSSVRQANDLQWKVGPTNIIFEDKELEKTPLGDAIDSLMVRWAQLLSNVSSRSPVPAPSTIDHVKEVVEISMYHFRDSCLDVCSEFTKIDLQWQLDHPEEELKGLDDALIRQETLLARAHGILDRRCKEFFV
;
A
#
# COMPACT_ATOMS: atom_id res chain seq x y z
N MET A 1 12.66 -6.32 17.01
CA MET A 1 11.54 -5.99 16.10
C MET A 1 10.61 -4.90 16.65
N LEU A 2 10.42 -4.77 17.98
CA LEU A 2 9.58 -3.70 18.56
C LEU A 2 10.25 -2.31 18.69
N LEU A 3 11.58 -2.23 18.56
CA LEU A 3 12.31 -0.94 18.67
C LEU A 3 12.36 -0.13 17.37
N LEU A 4 11.93 -0.69 16.22
CA LEU A 4 11.88 0.03 14.94
C LEU A 4 10.54 0.74 14.71
N TYR A 5 9.47 0.31 15.39
CA TYR A 5 8.15 0.95 15.28
C TYR A 5 8.06 2.23 16.12
N SER A 6 8.77 2.30 17.25
CA SER A 6 8.78 3.49 18.12
C SER A 6 9.49 4.67 17.44
N THR A 7 10.63 4.45 16.78
CA THR A 7 11.38 5.52 16.12
C THR A 7 10.73 6.02 14.83
N TRP A 8 9.88 5.22 14.18
CA TRP A 8 9.11 5.64 13.01
C TRP A 8 7.90 6.51 13.38
N SER A 9 7.25 6.23 14.50
CA SER A 9 6.09 6.99 15.00
C SER A 9 6.47 8.39 15.51
N ASP A 10 7.63 8.55 16.15
CA ASP A 10 8.00 9.82 16.80
C ASP A 10 8.41 10.90 15.78
N ASN A 11 8.99 10.51 14.64
CA ASN A 11 9.39 11.45 13.58
C ASN A 11 8.21 12.01 12.77
N TYR A 12 7.07 11.31 12.74
CA TYR A 12 5.87 11.76 12.01
C TYR A 12 5.05 12.79 12.82
N ILE A 13 5.18 12.77 14.15
CA ILE A 13 4.40 13.64 15.04
C ILE A 13 5.02 15.03 15.12
N GLN A 14 6.35 15.18 15.06
CA GLN A 14 6.99 16.51 15.14
C GLN A 14 6.87 17.36 13.87
N ASP A 15 6.75 16.77 12.68
CA ASP A 15 6.60 17.54 11.42
C ASP A 15 5.18 18.15 11.25
N SER A 16 4.21 17.65 12.02
CA SER A 16 2.82 18.10 11.97
C SER A 16 2.57 19.49 12.57
N SER A 17 3.47 19.99 13.43
CA SER A 17 3.28 21.28 14.13
C SER A 17 3.76 22.50 13.34
N VAL A 18 4.49 22.34 12.23
CA VAL A 18 5.09 23.47 11.47
C VAL A 18 4.33 23.80 10.18
N ARG A 19 3.36 22.97 9.76
CA ARG A 19 2.58 23.19 8.53
C ARG A 19 1.17 23.74 8.75
N GLN A 20 0.95 24.48 9.84
CA GLN A 20 -0.24 25.32 10.00
C GLN A 20 0.13 26.80 9.88
N ALA A 21 0.27 27.27 8.64
CA ALA A 21 -0.03 28.65 8.24
C ALA A 21 0.16 28.77 6.72
N ASN A 22 -0.89 28.44 5.95
CA ASN A 22 -1.47 29.31 4.91
C ASN A 22 -2.36 28.52 3.95
N ASP A 23 -3.66 28.80 4.08
CA ASP A 23 -4.69 28.84 3.03
C ASP A 23 -4.86 27.67 2.08
N LEU A 24 -5.55 26.63 2.56
CA LEU A 24 -6.67 26.06 1.81
C LEU A 24 -7.86 25.93 2.75
N GLN A 25 -8.73 26.93 2.70
CA GLN A 25 -10.02 26.97 3.36
C GLN A 25 -10.93 25.89 2.77
N TRP A 26 -10.85 24.66 3.29
CA TRP A 26 -11.90 23.66 3.05
C TRP A 26 -13.14 24.10 3.81
N LYS A 27 -14.06 24.79 3.12
CA LYS A 27 -15.42 25.03 3.62
C LYS A 27 -16.12 23.68 3.75
N VAL A 28 -16.07 23.13 4.96
CA VAL A 28 -16.87 21.98 5.37
C VAL A 28 -18.33 22.44 5.48
N GLY A 29 -19.11 22.24 4.42
CA GLY A 29 -20.51 21.88 4.56
C GLY A 29 -20.64 20.36 4.58
N PRO A 30 -21.71 19.77 5.11
CA PRO A 30 -21.99 18.34 4.91
C PRO A 30 -22.29 18.15 3.42
N THR A 31 -21.25 17.96 2.62
CA THR A 31 -21.38 17.51 1.25
C THR A 31 -21.90 16.09 1.38
N ASN A 32 -23.23 15.97 1.26
CA ASN A 32 -23.85 14.76 0.78
C ASN A 32 -22.94 14.19 -0.31
N ILE A 33 -22.26 13.08 -0.02
CA ILE A 33 -21.71 12.20 -1.04
C ILE A 33 -22.93 11.56 -1.68
N ILE A 34 -23.75 12.38 -2.35
CA ILE A 34 -24.63 11.90 -3.40
C ILE A 34 -23.61 11.47 -4.44
N PHE A 35 -23.29 10.17 -4.42
CA PHE A 35 -22.88 9.48 -5.62
C PHE A 35 -23.84 9.98 -6.69
N GLU A 36 -23.36 10.81 -7.62
CA GLU A 36 -24.08 10.94 -8.87
C GLU A 36 -24.29 9.50 -9.34
N ASP A 37 -25.54 9.09 -9.60
CA ASP A 37 -25.91 7.77 -10.16
C ASP A 37 -25.38 7.63 -11.60
N LYS A 38 -24.16 8.11 -11.86
CA LYS A 38 -23.40 7.80 -13.04
C LYS A 38 -22.80 6.44 -12.77
N GLU A 39 -23.31 5.43 -13.47
CA GLU A 39 -22.69 4.11 -13.48
C GLU A 39 -21.18 4.27 -13.68
N LEU A 40 -20.42 3.82 -12.69
CA LEU A 40 -18.97 3.79 -12.78
C LEU A 40 -18.60 2.91 -13.97
N GLU A 41 -17.69 3.41 -14.80
CA GLU A 41 -17.21 2.65 -15.94
C GLU A 41 -16.59 1.35 -15.44
N LYS A 42 -16.86 0.25 -16.14
CA LYS A 42 -16.26 -1.04 -15.80
C LYS A 42 -14.75 -0.94 -15.98
N THR A 43 -14.03 -1.26 -14.92
CA THR A 43 -12.57 -1.28 -14.92
C THR A 43 -12.09 -2.68 -14.56
N PRO A 44 -10.88 -3.08 -15.03
CA PRO A 44 -10.27 -4.34 -14.61
C PRO A 44 -10.14 -4.47 -13.09
N LEU A 45 -9.84 -3.36 -12.38
CA LEU A 45 -9.84 -3.32 -10.92
C LEU A 45 -11.23 -3.54 -10.34
N GLY A 46 -12.26 -2.92 -10.92
CA GLY A 46 -13.65 -3.12 -10.53
C GLY A 46 -14.09 -4.58 -10.68
N ASP A 47 -13.77 -5.21 -11.81
CA ASP A 47 -14.05 -6.63 -12.06
C ASP A 47 -13.31 -7.55 -11.06
N ALA A 48 -12.05 -7.23 -10.71
CA ALA A 48 -11.29 -7.97 -9.71
C ALA A 48 -11.89 -7.83 -8.30
N ILE A 49 -12.37 -6.64 -7.92
CA ILE A 49 -13.06 -6.41 -6.65
C ILE A 49 -14.40 -7.15 -6.61
N ASP A 50 -15.18 -7.12 -7.69
CA ASP A 50 -16.44 -7.85 -7.78
C ASP A 50 -16.21 -9.36 -7.64
N SER A 51 -15.18 -9.89 -8.30
CA SER A 51 -14.75 -11.30 -8.16
C SER A 51 -14.39 -11.63 -6.70
N LEU A 52 -13.59 -10.77 -6.05
CA LEU A 52 -13.25 -10.93 -4.63
C LEU A 52 -14.48 -10.93 -3.73
N MET A 53 -15.43 -10.02 -3.95
CA MET A 53 -16.67 -9.94 -3.18
C MET A 53 -17.54 -11.19 -3.34
N VAL A 54 -17.62 -11.75 -4.56
CA VAL A 54 -18.30 -13.02 -4.81
C VAL A 54 -17.62 -14.16 -4.06
N ARG A 55 -16.27 -14.27 -4.12
CA ARG A 55 -15.52 -15.31 -3.40
C ARG A 55 -15.62 -15.17 -1.88
N TRP A 56 -15.62 -13.95 -1.38
CA TRP A 56 -15.84 -13.67 0.04
C TRP A 56 -17.23 -14.12 0.50
N ALA A 57 -18.28 -13.77 -0.24
CA ALA A 57 -19.63 -14.20 0.06
C ALA A 57 -19.77 -15.73 0.04
N GLN A 58 -19.13 -16.39 -0.93
CA GLN A 58 -19.13 -17.84 -1.04
C GLN A 58 -18.37 -18.52 0.11
N LEU A 59 -17.20 -18.00 0.50
CA LEU A 59 -16.47 -18.47 1.67
C LEU A 59 -17.33 -18.36 2.93
N LEU A 60 -17.94 -17.19 3.18
CA LEU A 60 -18.84 -16.97 4.31
C LEU A 60 -20.02 -17.93 4.31
N SER A 61 -20.62 -18.19 3.15
CA SER A 61 -21.72 -19.15 3.01
C SER A 61 -21.28 -20.56 3.37
N ASN A 62 -20.10 -20.98 2.90
CA ASN A 62 -19.55 -22.32 3.16
C ASN A 62 -19.19 -22.54 4.63
N VAL A 63 -18.64 -21.51 5.31
CA VAL A 63 -18.25 -21.64 6.74
C VAL A 63 -19.39 -21.40 7.72
N SER A 64 -20.46 -20.71 7.30
CA SER A 64 -21.61 -20.39 8.15
C SER A 64 -22.73 -21.45 8.11
N SER A 65 -22.56 -22.54 7.35
CA SER A 65 -23.59 -23.57 7.22
C SER A 65 -23.91 -24.20 8.58
N ARG A 66 -25.16 -24.04 9.06
CA ARG A 66 -25.66 -24.70 10.26
C ARG A 66 -26.10 -26.13 9.97
N SER A 67 -26.01 -26.99 10.97
CA SER A 67 -26.57 -28.34 10.95
C SER A 67 -28.07 -28.35 10.61
N PRO A 68 -28.58 -29.34 9.85
CA PRO A 68 -27.87 -30.53 9.35
C PRO A 68 -27.10 -30.23 8.07
N VAL A 69 -25.83 -30.66 8.04
CA VAL A 69 -24.99 -30.56 6.84
C VAL A 69 -25.52 -31.57 5.81
N PRO A 70 -25.87 -31.17 4.58
CA PRO A 70 -26.38 -32.07 3.55
C PRO A 70 -25.35 -33.14 3.19
N ALA A 71 -25.78 -34.41 3.10
CA ALA A 71 -24.90 -35.50 2.65
C ALA A 71 -24.30 -35.19 1.25
N PRO A 72 -23.01 -35.51 0.98
CA PRO A 72 -22.11 -36.35 1.77
C PRO A 72 -21.18 -35.53 2.67
N SER A 73 -21.62 -35.23 3.89
CA SER A 73 -20.88 -34.51 4.93
C SER A 73 -19.80 -35.39 5.57
N THR A 74 -18.93 -35.99 4.74
CA THR A 74 -17.71 -36.61 5.26
C THR A 74 -16.73 -35.50 5.65
N ILE A 75 -15.88 -35.79 6.64
CA ILE A 75 -14.85 -34.84 7.08
C ILE A 75 -13.90 -34.44 5.94
N ASP A 76 -13.68 -35.34 4.98
CA ASP A 76 -12.82 -35.10 3.82
C ASP A 76 -13.47 -34.12 2.84
N HIS A 77 -14.79 -34.23 2.61
CA HIS A 77 -15.51 -33.26 1.80
C HIS A 77 -15.48 -31.84 2.40
N VAL A 78 -15.61 -31.72 3.72
CA VAL A 78 -15.54 -30.42 4.40
C VAL A 78 -14.14 -29.80 4.25
N LYS A 79 -13.08 -30.61 4.38
CA LYS A 79 -11.70 -30.14 4.18
C LYS A 79 -11.48 -29.66 2.76
N GLU A 80 -11.94 -30.42 1.77
CA GLU A 80 -11.83 -30.08 0.35
C GLU A 80 -12.54 -28.75 0.04
N VAL A 81 -13.78 -28.57 0.52
CA VAL A 81 -14.55 -27.33 0.32
C VAL A 81 -13.83 -26.13 0.94
N VAL A 82 -13.26 -26.28 2.14
CA VAL A 82 -12.49 -25.22 2.80
C VAL A 82 -11.23 -24.88 2.01
N GLU A 83 -10.48 -25.90 1.57
CA GLU A 83 -9.25 -25.71 0.81
C GLU A 83 -9.52 -24.99 -0.52
N ILE A 84 -10.52 -25.43 -1.28
CA ILE A 84 -10.93 -24.80 -2.54
C ILE A 84 -11.43 -23.37 -2.31
N SER A 85 -12.24 -23.14 -1.27
CA SER A 85 -12.77 -21.81 -0.96
C SER A 85 -11.65 -20.83 -0.59
N MET A 86 -10.69 -21.27 0.23
CA MET A 86 -9.54 -20.46 0.62
C MET A 86 -8.59 -20.20 -0.55
N TYR A 87 -8.39 -21.20 -1.41
CA TYR A 87 -7.62 -21.04 -2.63
C TYR A 87 -8.20 -19.93 -3.51
N HIS A 88 -9.49 -20.02 -3.86
CA HIS A 88 -10.14 -19.02 -4.71
C HIS A 88 -10.22 -17.64 -4.06
N PHE A 89 -10.47 -17.56 -2.76
CA PHE A 89 -10.46 -16.28 -2.05
C PHE A 89 -9.07 -15.62 -2.10
N ARG A 90 -8.01 -16.39 -1.82
CA ARG A 90 -6.64 -15.90 -1.90
C ARG A 90 -6.28 -15.45 -3.31
N ASP A 91 -6.66 -16.23 -4.31
CA ASP A 91 -6.40 -15.94 -5.72
C ASP A 91 -7.04 -14.60 -6.12
N SER A 92 -8.31 -14.38 -5.77
CA SER A 92 -8.98 -13.10 -6.02
C SER A 92 -8.37 -11.91 -5.27
N CYS A 93 -7.79 -12.11 -4.08
CA CYS A 93 -7.01 -11.05 -3.43
C CYS A 93 -5.76 -10.69 -4.25
N LEU A 94 -5.09 -11.69 -4.82
CA LEU A 94 -3.89 -11.45 -5.65
C LEU A 94 -4.23 -10.74 -6.95
N ASP A 95 -5.38 -11.03 -7.56
CA ASP A 95 -5.87 -10.30 -8.74
C ASP A 95 -6.03 -8.81 -8.44
N VAL A 96 -6.68 -8.47 -7.32
CA VAL A 96 -6.83 -7.07 -6.88
C VAL A 96 -5.47 -6.41 -6.63
N CYS A 97 -4.54 -7.08 -5.96
CA CYS A 97 -3.19 -6.57 -5.75
C CYS A 97 -2.44 -6.34 -7.07
N SER A 98 -2.62 -7.24 -8.04
CA SER A 98 -2.05 -7.11 -9.38
C SER A 98 -2.58 -5.87 -10.08
N GLU A 99 -3.90 -5.62 -10.04
CA GLU A 99 -4.48 -4.42 -10.66
C GLU A 99 -3.99 -3.12 -9.99
N PHE A 100 -3.89 -3.08 -8.65
CA PHE A 100 -3.27 -1.93 -7.98
C PHE A 100 -1.82 -1.71 -8.38
N THR A 101 -1.05 -2.79 -8.55
CA THR A 101 0.35 -2.69 -9.00
C THR A 101 0.43 -2.11 -10.41
N LYS A 102 -0.46 -2.52 -11.32
CA LYS A 102 -0.51 -1.98 -12.69
C LYS A 102 -0.86 -0.49 -12.69
N ILE A 103 -1.81 -0.07 -11.86
CA ILE A 103 -2.20 1.33 -11.71
C ILE A 103 -1.04 2.16 -11.16
N ASP A 104 -0.35 1.67 -10.13
CA ASP A 104 0.83 2.33 -9.56
C ASP A 104 1.96 2.49 -10.58
N LEU A 105 2.26 1.44 -11.35
CA LEU A 105 3.24 1.50 -12.43
C LEU A 105 2.84 2.49 -13.52
N GLN A 106 1.57 2.50 -13.91
CA GLN A 106 1.06 3.47 -14.88
C GLN A 106 1.21 4.90 -14.36
N TRP A 107 0.88 5.12 -13.09
CA TRP A 107 1.05 6.42 -12.45
C TRP A 107 2.51 6.89 -12.48
N GLN A 108 3.47 6.02 -12.17
CA GLN A 108 4.90 6.33 -12.21
C GLN A 108 5.37 6.70 -13.62
N LEU A 109 4.88 5.99 -14.65
CA LEU A 109 5.21 6.29 -16.04
C LEU A 109 4.65 7.65 -16.49
N ASP A 110 3.48 8.03 -15.97
CA ASP A 110 2.82 9.29 -16.29
C ASP A 110 3.42 10.50 -15.52
N HIS A 111 4.18 10.24 -14.44
CA HIS A 111 4.78 11.27 -13.57
C HIS A 111 6.29 11.04 -13.34
N PRO A 112 7.12 10.97 -14.41
CA PRO A 112 8.54 10.69 -14.28
C PRO A 112 9.31 11.77 -13.49
N GLU A 113 8.78 12.99 -13.41
CA GLU A 113 9.36 14.09 -12.65
C GLU A 113 9.47 13.80 -11.15
N GLU A 114 8.56 13.01 -10.58
CA GLU A 114 8.62 12.64 -9.16
C GLU A 114 9.80 11.69 -8.90
N GLU A 115 10.05 10.74 -9.80
CA GLU A 115 11.21 9.85 -9.74
C GLU A 115 12.51 10.62 -9.94
N LEU A 116 12.56 11.51 -10.93
CA LEU A 116 13.73 12.36 -11.19
C LEU A 116 14.07 13.24 -9.98
N LYS A 117 13.06 13.81 -9.32
CA LYS A 117 13.27 14.58 -8.09
C LYS A 117 13.82 13.70 -6.97
N GLY A 118 13.30 12.49 -6.81
CA GLY A 118 13.82 11.52 -5.84
C GLY A 118 15.28 11.15 -6.10
N LEU A 119 15.68 11.03 -7.36
CA LEU A 119 17.07 10.82 -7.77
C LEU A 119 17.96 12.03 -7.49
N ASP A 120 17.48 13.24 -7.76
CA ASP A 120 18.22 14.49 -7.47
C ASP A 120 18.48 14.64 -5.96
N ASP A 121 17.45 14.42 -5.14
CA ASP A 121 17.57 14.41 -3.67
C ASP A 121 18.57 13.34 -3.18
N ALA A 122 18.62 12.18 -3.85
CA ALA A 122 19.59 11.14 -3.54
C ALA A 122 21.02 11.53 -3.94
N LEU A 123 21.18 12.21 -5.07
CA LEU A 123 22.47 12.69 -5.56
C LEU A 123 23.05 13.76 -4.63
N ILE A 124 22.26 14.77 -4.26
CA ILE A 124 22.66 15.82 -3.30
C ILE A 124 23.14 15.22 -1.97
N ARG A 125 22.44 14.18 -1.50
CA ARG A 125 22.83 13.45 -0.29
C ARG A 125 24.19 12.77 -0.46
N GLN A 126 24.43 12.12 -1.60
CA GLN A 126 25.71 11.47 -1.88
C GLN A 126 26.86 12.47 -1.98
N GLU A 127 26.66 13.60 -2.66
CA GLU A 127 27.65 14.68 -2.73
C GLU A 127 28.01 15.19 -1.33
N THR A 128 27.01 15.37 -0.47
CA THR A 128 27.21 15.77 0.92
C THR A 128 28.07 14.75 1.68
N LEU A 129 27.81 13.46 1.51
CA LEU A 129 28.59 12.39 2.15
C LEU A 129 30.03 12.34 1.64
N LEU A 130 30.23 12.51 0.32
CA LEU A 130 31.55 12.57 -0.29
C LEU A 130 32.35 13.77 0.21
N ALA A 131 31.74 14.96 0.27
CA ALA A 131 32.39 16.15 0.81
C ALA A 131 32.82 15.96 2.26
N ARG A 132 31.99 15.32 3.09
CA ARG A 132 32.33 14.98 4.48
C ARG A 132 33.50 14.00 4.56
N ALA A 133 33.46 12.93 3.77
CA ALA A 133 34.55 11.94 3.72
C ALA A 133 35.87 12.58 3.28
N HIS A 134 35.82 13.43 2.25
CA HIS A 134 36.97 14.19 1.77
C HIS A 134 37.56 15.09 2.88
N GLY A 135 36.72 15.80 3.63
CA GLY A 135 37.18 16.62 4.76
C GLY A 135 37.84 15.81 5.88
N ILE A 136 37.37 14.59 6.15
CA ILE A 136 38.00 13.69 7.12
C ILE A 136 39.37 13.24 6.62
N LEU A 137 39.47 12.82 5.35
CA LEU A 137 40.72 12.38 4.75
C LEU A 137 41.75 13.51 4.71
N ASP A 138 41.35 14.72 4.35
CA ASP A 138 42.25 15.89 4.32
C ASP A 138 42.80 16.22 5.72
N ARG A 139 41.95 16.17 6.76
CA ARG A 139 42.40 16.32 8.15
C ARG A 139 43.41 15.23 8.54
N ARG A 140 43.11 13.97 8.22
CA ARG A 140 44.01 12.84 8.50
C ARG A 140 45.33 12.97 7.76
N CYS A 141 45.32 13.40 6.50
CA CYS A 141 46.54 13.59 5.74
C CYS A 141 47.42 14.67 6.38
N LYS A 142 46.83 15.77 6.85
CA LYS A 142 47.54 16.82 7.59
C LYS A 142 48.08 16.36 8.94
N GLU A 143 47.41 15.41 9.62
CA GLU A 143 47.89 14.84 10.89
C GLU A 143 49.08 13.89 10.71
N PHE A 144 49.19 13.19 9.57
CA PHE A 144 50.18 12.12 9.38
C PHE A 144 51.32 12.46 8.41
N PHE A 145 51.14 13.44 7.52
CA PHE A 145 52.09 13.71 6.42
C PHE A 145 52.55 15.18 6.32
N VAL A 146 52.11 16.05 7.23
CA VAL A 146 52.62 17.43 7.43
C VAL A 146 53.17 17.53 8.84
#